data_AF-A0A7S1HJQ4-F1
#
_entry.id   AF-A0A7S1HJQ4-F1
#
_cell.length_a   1.000
_cell.length_b   1.000
_cell.length_c   1.000
_cell.angle_alpha   90.00
_cell.angle_beta   90.00
_cell.angle_gamma   90.00
#
_symmetry.space_group_name_H-M   'P 1'
#
loop_
_entity.id
_entity.type
_entity.pdbx_description
1 polymer ?
#
loop_
_entity_poly.entity_id
_entity_poly.type
_entity_poly.pdbx_seq_one_letter_code
_entity_poly.pdbx_strand_id
1 'polypeptide(L)'
;SGVRERIRGGCGGGFRELSGVPPHDAAAGINSDALHVLVDTTGYTLSPLVHVLSRRPAPVQIHWHGYPGTMGGLITDYYAGDAVSAPPEHRAQFAESLLVLPLPYLANSHPVSRREACAPRSPPLTRGEVFSGAVADSDVVFAIFAQAYKITADVFSTWVDAVNAAPRAKLWILAHNQDSVHSITASAEAFGLAPGKLVFTGLIERSKEMEAKALADVALDTPLFSAHTTGVDALWAGLPLLTYGGEALA
;
A
#
# COMPACT_ATOMS: atom_id res chain seq x y z
N SER A 1 4.78 -14.46 -14.29
CA SER A 1 5.05 -14.62 -12.85
C SER A 1 4.10 -15.65 -12.28
N GLY A 2 4.43 -16.29 -11.15
CA GLY A 2 3.54 -17.29 -10.52
C GLY A 2 2.16 -16.71 -10.14
N VAL A 3 2.10 -15.43 -9.78
CA VAL A 3 0.84 -14.71 -9.53
C VAL A 3 -0.08 -14.70 -10.76
N ARG A 4 0.46 -14.42 -11.95
CA ARG A 4 -0.31 -14.37 -13.20
C ARG A 4 -0.93 -15.73 -13.54
N GLU A 5 -0.18 -16.81 -13.37
CA GLU A 5 -0.68 -18.16 -13.63
C GLU A 5 -1.79 -18.55 -12.64
N ARG A 6 -1.69 -18.14 -11.37
CA ARG A 6 -2.78 -18.33 -10.40
C ARG A 6 -4.05 -17.58 -10.78
N ILE A 7 -3.92 -16.31 -11.21
CA ILE A 7 -5.07 -15.54 -11.68
C ILE A 7 -5.70 -16.25 -12.88
N ARG A 8 -4.90 -16.61 -13.88
CA ARG A 8 -5.36 -17.35 -15.07
C ARG A 8 -6.11 -18.64 -14.69
N GLY A 9 -5.57 -19.42 -13.76
CA GLY A 9 -6.21 -20.63 -13.26
C GLY A 9 -7.50 -20.37 -12.47
N GLY A 10 -7.51 -19.33 -11.65
CA GLY A 10 -8.68 -18.91 -10.85
C GLY A 10 -9.84 -18.37 -11.69
N CYS A 11 -9.56 -17.83 -12.87
CA CYS A 11 -10.58 -17.32 -13.80
C CYS A 11 -11.37 -18.41 -14.54
N GLY A 12 -11.11 -19.71 -14.31
CA GLY A 12 -11.91 -20.80 -14.87
C GLY A 12 -11.95 -20.83 -16.41
N GLY A 13 -10.92 -20.33 -17.08
CA GLY A 13 -10.81 -20.22 -18.54
C GLY A 13 -11.08 -18.82 -19.11
N GLY A 14 -11.66 -17.90 -18.33
CA GLY A 14 -11.92 -16.51 -18.73
C GLY A 14 -10.72 -15.59 -18.51
N PHE A 15 -9.61 -15.81 -19.21
CA PHE A 15 -8.42 -14.93 -19.15
C PHE A 15 -8.03 -14.45 -20.54
N ARG A 16 -8.03 -13.13 -20.75
CA ARG A 16 -7.59 -12.49 -22.00
C ARG A 16 -6.43 -11.55 -21.71
N GLU A 17 -5.36 -11.67 -22.51
CA GLU A 17 -4.24 -10.74 -22.48
C GLU A 17 -4.55 -9.53 -23.38
N LEU A 18 -4.52 -8.32 -22.81
CA LEU A 18 -4.78 -7.07 -23.53
C LEU A 18 -3.53 -6.18 -23.62
N SER A 19 -2.38 -6.63 -23.10
CA SER A 19 -1.12 -5.89 -23.23
C SER A 19 -0.79 -5.62 -24.70
N GLY A 20 -0.54 -4.35 -25.02
CA GLY A 20 -0.21 -3.91 -26.39
C GLY A 20 -1.42 -3.80 -27.33
N VAL A 21 -2.63 -4.17 -26.88
CA VAL A 21 -3.86 -3.96 -27.67
C VAL A 21 -4.28 -2.50 -27.60
N PRO A 22 -4.58 -1.83 -28.73
CA PRO A 22 -5.08 -0.46 -28.71
C PRO A 22 -6.36 -0.34 -27.88
N PRO A 23 -6.56 0.75 -27.09
CA PRO A 23 -7.73 0.86 -26.20
C PRO A 23 -9.10 0.73 -26.89
N HIS A 24 -9.21 1.16 -28.16
CA HIS A 24 -10.41 0.98 -28.96
C HIS A 24 -10.74 -0.51 -29.18
N ASP A 25 -9.75 -1.29 -29.58
CA ASP A 25 -9.92 -2.71 -29.91
C ASP A 25 -10.14 -3.53 -28.64
N ALA A 26 -9.47 -3.17 -27.55
CA ALA A 26 -9.72 -3.73 -26.23
C ALA A 26 -11.17 -3.50 -25.78
N ALA A 27 -11.69 -2.27 -25.91
CA ALA A 27 -13.08 -1.96 -25.57
C ALA A 27 -14.08 -2.73 -26.44
N ALA A 28 -13.85 -2.82 -27.75
CA ALA A 28 -14.69 -3.59 -28.65
C ALA A 28 -14.70 -5.09 -28.29
N GLY A 29 -13.54 -5.65 -27.95
CA GLY A 29 -13.42 -7.03 -27.49
C GLY A 29 -14.18 -7.28 -26.19
N ILE A 30 -14.06 -6.39 -25.20
CA ILE A 30 -14.80 -6.50 -23.93
C ILE A 30 -16.32 -6.38 -24.17
N ASN A 31 -16.74 -5.47 -25.05
CA ASN A 31 -18.16 -5.32 -25.40
C ASN A 31 -18.71 -6.59 -26.09
N SER A 32 -17.92 -7.22 -26.96
CA SER A 32 -18.30 -8.48 -27.62
C SER A 32 -18.45 -9.65 -26.65
N ASP A 33 -17.78 -9.60 -25.49
CA ASP A 33 -17.94 -10.58 -24.43
C ASP A 33 -19.26 -10.42 -23.66
N ALA A 34 -20.02 -9.35 -23.92
CA ALA A 34 -21.31 -9.05 -23.31
C ALA A 34 -21.29 -9.09 -21.77
N LEU A 35 -20.20 -8.59 -21.16
CA LEU A 35 -20.08 -8.51 -19.71
C LEU A 35 -21.14 -7.55 -19.14
N HIS A 36 -21.85 -7.99 -18.11
CA HIS A 36 -22.82 -7.15 -17.40
C HIS A 36 -22.13 -6.12 -16.50
N VAL A 37 -21.02 -6.50 -15.87
CA VAL A 37 -20.26 -5.68 -14.92
C VAL A 37 -18.78 -5.76 -15.27
N LEU A 38 -18.14 -4.60 -15.38
CA LEU A 38 -16.71 -4.47 -15.56
C LEU A 38 -16.11 -3.77 -14.34
N VAL A 39 -15.15 -4.42 -13.68
CA VAL A 39 -14.46 -3.88 -12.50
C VAL A 39 -13.06 -3.43 -12.91
N ASP A 40 -12.78 -2.14 -12.74
CA ASP A 40 -11.44 -1.58 -12.87
C ASP A 40 -10.69 -1.69 -11.53
N THR A 41 -9.53 -2.33 -11.56
CA THR A 41 -8.65 -2.50 -10.40
C THR A 41 -7.39 -1.64 -10.48
N THR A 42 -7.41 -0.55 -11.24
CA THR A 42 -6.21 0.19 -11.62
C THR A 42 -6.35 1.69 -11.44
N GLY A 43 -7.42 2.27 -11.98
CA GLY A 43 -7.61 3.71 -12.02
C GLY A 43 -6.48 4.45 -12.73
N TYR A 44 -6.08 5.61 -12.19
CA TYR A 44 -5.04 6.46 -12.81
C TYR A 44 -3.60 5.95 -12.63
N THR A 45 -3.40 4.80 -11.99
CA THR A 45 -2.04 4.25 -11.80
C THR A 45 -1.46 3.66 -13.09
N LEU A 46 -2.31 3.21 -14.03
CA LEU A 46 -1.89 2.74 -15.36
C LEU A 46 -2.80 3.34 -16.44
N SER A 47 -2.24 4.31 -17.17
CA SER A 47 -2.92 5.17 -18.13
C SER A 47 -3.78 4.49 -19.23
N PRO A 48 -3.38 3.38 -19.90
CA PRO A 48 -4.13 2.93 -21.09
C PRO A 48 -5.52 2.37 -20.79
N LEU A 49 -5.80 1.92 -19.55
CA LEU A 49 -7.07 1.30 -19.19
C LEU A 49 -8.21 2.32 -19.01
N VAL A 50 -7.88 3.56 -18.60
CA VAL A 50 -8.86 4.64 -18.52
C VAL A 50 -9.52 4.88 -19.88
N HIS A 51 -8.74 4.86 -20.96
CA HIS A 51 -9.26 5.01 -22.33
C HIS A 51 -10.17 3.85 -22.78
N VAL A 52 -10.00 2.66 -22.21
CA VAL A 52 -10.90 1.52 -22.45
C VAL A 52 -12.23 1.78 -21.73
N LEU A 53 -12.17 2.15 -20.44
CA LEU A 53 -13.35 2.39 -19.60
C LEU A 53 -14.20 3.56 -20.10
N SER A 54 -13.59 4.64 -20.58
CA SER A 54 -14.31 5.79 -21.16
C SER A 54 -15.14 5.44 -22.39
N ARG A 55 -14.88 4.30 -23.04
CA ARG A 55 -15.68 3.79 -24.17
C ARG A 55 -16.92 3.02 -23.73
N ARG A 56 -17.13 2.85 -22.42
CA ARG A 56 -18.30 2.18 -21.84
C ARG A 56 -18.54 0.77 -22.40
N PRO A 57 -17.54 -0.13 -22.46
CA PRO A 57 -17.73 -1.45 -23.06
C PRO A 57 -18.69 -2.38 -22.28
N ALA A 58 -19.01 -2.07 -21.02
CA ALA A 58 -19.99 -2.78 -20.21
C ALA A 58 -21.06 -1.80 -19.66
N PRO A 59 -22.30 -2.25 -19.42
CA PRO A 59 -23.37 -1.38 -18.95
C PRO A 59 -23.17 -0.88 -17.52
N VAL A 60 -22.49 -1.66 -16.67
CA VAL A 60 -22.09 -1.26 -15.32
C VAL A 60 -20.58 -1.33 -15.18
N GLN A 61 -19.97 -0.23 -14.76
CA GLN A 61 -18.53 -0.10 -14.51
C GLN A 61 -18.26 0.34 -13.08
N ILE A 62 -17.36 -0.37 -12.40
CA ILE A 62 -17.03 -0.15 -10.99
C ILE A 62 -15.53 0.09 -10.88
N HIS A 63 -15.11 1.14 -10.20
CA HIS A 63 -13.73 1.29 -9.77
C HIS A 63 -13.55 0.67 -8.37
N TRP A 64 -12.47 -0.09 -8.17
CA TRP A 64 -12.13 -0.71 -6.88
C TRP A 64 -10.61 -0.85 -6.73
N HIS A 65 -10.09 -0.67 -5.51
CA HIS A 65 -8.73 -1.08 -5.09
C HIS A 65 -7.56 -0.26 -5.66
N GLY A 66 -7.39 -0.18 -6.99
CA GLY A 66 -6.13 0.23 -7.62
C GLY A 66 -5.76 1.71 -7.48
N TYR A 67 -6.75 2.61 -7.47
CA TYR A 67 -6.55 4.03 -7.27
C TYR A 67 -7.40 4.48 -6.06
N PRO A 68 -6.79 5.04 -5.00
CA PRO A 68 -7.52 5.40 -3.79
C PRO A 68 -8.22 6.76 -3.93
N GLY A 69 -9.12 6.89 -4.91
CA GLY A 69 -9.85 8.13 -5.15
C GLY A 69 -10.87 8.02 -6.27
N THR A 70 -11.60 9.12 -6.51
CA THR A 70 -12.59 9.21 -7.59
C THR A 70 -11.94 9.18 -8.98
N MET A 71 -12.62 8.57 -9.94
CA MET A 71 -12.28 8.56 -11.36
C MET A 71 -12.91 9.75 -12.12
N GLY A 72 -13.42 10.77 -11.43
CA GLY A 72 -13.81 12.04 -12.06
C GLY A 72 -15.10 12.02 -12.90
N GLY A 73 -15.95 11.01 -12.76
CA GLY A 73 -17.24 10.90 -13.44
C GLY A 73 -17.12 10.45 -14.91
N LEU A 74 -18.20 9.91 -15.47
CA LEU A 74 -18.30 9.36 -16.84
C LEU A 74 -17.48 8.09 -17.15
N ILE A 75 -16.47 7.78 -16.35
CA ILE A 75 -15.60 6.61 -16.55
C ILE A 75 -16.16 5.39 -15.82
N THR A 76 -16.58 5.55 -14.56
CA THR A 76 -17.15 4.48 -13.73
C THR A 76 -18.45 4.94 -13.11
N ASP A 77 -19.40 4.02 -12.99
CA ASP A 77 -20.73 4.27 -12.40
C ASP A 77 -20.64 4.23 -10.86
N TYR A 78 -19.76 3.37 -10.34
CA TYR A 78 -19.59 3.14 -8.91
C TYR A 78 -18.14 3.16 -8.47
N TYR A 79 -17.92 3.58 -7.22
CA TYR A 79 -16.68 3.38 -6.47
C TYR A 79 -16.94 2.39 -5.33
N ALA A 80 -16.19 1.28 -5.30
CA ALA A 80 -16.29 0.30 -4.23
C ALA A 80 -15.28 0.59 -3.12
N GLY A 81 -15.78 0.93 -1.93
CA GLY A 81 -15.00 1.20 -0.72
C GLY A 81 -15.62 0.52 0.49
N ASP A 82 -15.25 0.93 1.70
CA ASP A 82 -15.87 0.43 2.94
C ASP A 82 -16.29 1.57 3.86
N ALA A 83 -16.96 1.23 4.97
CA ALA A 83 -17.53 2.21 5.89
C ALA A 83 -16.49 3.05 6.66
N VAL A 84 -15.20 2.71 6.57
CA VAL A 84 -14.10 3.48 7.17
C VAL A 84 -13.37 4.32 6.13
N SER A 85 -13.05 3.72 4.98
CA SER A 85 -12.27 4.35 3.91
C SER A 85 -13.09 5.29 3.02
N ALA A 86 -14.34 4.92 2.71
CA ALA A 86 -15.27 5.71 1.92
C ALA A 86 -16.65 5.75 2.61
N PRO A 87 -16.73 6.35 3.81
CA PRO A 87 -17.96 6.44 4.56
C PRO A 87 -19.03 7.24 3.78
N PRO A 88 -20.33 6.95 3.92
CA PRO A 88 -21.40 7.68 3.21
C PRO A 88 -21.33 9.21 3.36
N GLU A 89 -20.82 9.69 4.49
CA GLU A 89 -20.58 11.10 4.81
C GLU A 89 -19.62 11.77 3.81
N HIS A 90 -18.69 11.02 3.22
CA HIS A 90 -17.74 11.51 2.23
C HIS A 90 -18.26 11.40 0.80
N ARG A 91 -19.54 11.04 0.57
CA ARG A 91 -20.13 10.88 -0.77
C ARG A 91 -19.87 12.07 -1.70
N ALA A 92 -19.83 13.30 -1.18
CA ALA A 92 -19.59 14.50 -1.98
C ALA A 92 -18.18 14.54 -2.64
N GLN A 93 -17.22 13.77 -2.12
CA GLN A 93 -15.85 13.67 -2.67
C GLN A 93 -15.75 12.75 -3.89
N PHE A 94 -16.82 12.00 -4.21
CA PHE A 94 -16.85 11.03 -5.31
C PHE A 94 -17.82 11.46 -6.40
N ALA A 95 -17.39 11.39 -7.66
CA ALA A 95 -18.31 11.57 -8.78
C ALA A 95 -19.23 10.34 -8.92
N GLU A 96 -18.72 9.16 -8.62
CA GLU A 96 -19.40 7.87 -8.67
C GLU A 96 -20.38 7.68 -7.52
N SER A 97 -21.30 6.72 -7.67
CA SER A 97 -22.08 6.23 -6.54
C SER A 97 -21.24 5.32 -5.65
N LEU A 98 -21.29 5.52 -4.33
CA LEU A 98 -20.55 4.68 -3.39
C LEU A 98 -21.21 3.31 -3.23
N LEU A 99 -20.43 2.25 -3.44
CA LEU A 99 -20.75 0.89 -3.03
C LEU A 99 -19.96 0.58 -1.75
N VAL A 100 -20.65 0.65 -0.61
CA VAL A 100 -20.05 0.42 0.71
C VAL A 100 -20.05 -1.08 1.00
N LEU A 101 -18.86 -1.68 0.99
CA LEU A 101 -18.66 -3.09 1.29
C LEU A 101 -18.81 -3.36 2.81
N PRO A 102 -19.29 -4.56 3.19
CA PRO A 102 -19.45 -4.94 4.60
C PRO A 102 -18.11 -5.29 5.29
N LEU A 103 -17.01 -5.36 4.54
CA LEU A 103 -15.66 -5.68 4.99
C LEU A 103 -14.68 -4.64 4.44
N PRO A 104 -13.47 -4.50 5.02
CA PRO A 104 -12.44 -3.60 4.50
C PRO A 104 -12.21 -3.81 3.00
N TYR A 105 -12.13 -2.71 2.24
CA TYR A 105 -12.07 -2.75 0.78
C TYR A 105 -10.75 -3.32 0.24
N LEU A 106 -9.68 -3.27 1.04
CA LEU A 106 -8.36 -3.78 0.68
C LEU A 106 -8.29 -5.29 0.79
N ALA A 107 -8.39 -5.96 -0.36
CA ALA A 107 -8.06 -7.37 -0.49
C ALA A 107 -6.53 -7.59 -0.53
N ASN A 108 -6.07 -8.69 0.08
CA ASN A 108 -4.67 -9.13 0.04
C ASN A 108 -4.56 -10.65 -0.09
N SER A 109 -3.38 -11.14 -0.47
CA SER A 109 -3.11 -12.55 -0.75
C SER A 109 -2.27 -13.25 0.32
N HIS A 110 -2.12 -12.65 1.51
CA HIS A 110 -1.27 -13.22 2.55
C HIS A 110 -1.68 -14.63 3.01
N PRO A 111 -2.98 -14.96 3.19
CA PRO A 111 -3.38 -16.31 3.58
C PRO A 111 -2.93 -17.39 2.58
N VAL A 112 -3.01 -17.09 1.28
CA VAL A 112 -2.59 -17.98 0.19
C VAL A 112 -1.07 -18.07 0.14
N SER A 113 -0.39 -16.92 0.19
CA SER A 113 1.08 -16.85 0.19
C SER A 113 1.69 -17.58 1.39
N ARG A 114 1.05 -17.53 2.56
CA ARG A 114 1.49 -18.24 3.78
C ARG A 114 1.33 -19.75 3.66
N ARG A 115 0.25 -20.25 3.05
CA ARG A 115 0.05 -21.69 2.80
C ARG A 115 1.09 -22.26 1.84
N GLU A 116 1.48 -21.47 0.83
CA GLU A 116 2.52 -21.86 -0.14
C GLU A 116 3.94 -21.77 0.45
N ALA A 117 4.18 -20.86 1.40
CA ALA A 117 5.48 -20.67 2.07
C ALA A 117 5.82 -21.74 3.13
N CYS A 118 5.15 -22.90 3.15
CA CYS A 118 5.49 -24.07 3.96
C CYS A 118 6.79 -24.78 3.49
N ALA A 119 7.82 -24.00 3.15
CA ALA A 119 9.20 -24.45 2.98
C ALA A 119 9.91 -24.45 4.35
N PRO A 120 11.00 -25.23 4.55
CA PRO A 120 11.72 -25.24 5.82
C PRO A 120 12.13 -23.81 6.20
N ARG A 121 11.65 -23.36 7.37
CA ARG A 121 11.95 -22.04 7.93
C ARG A 121 13.46 -21.87 7.99
N SER A 122 13.98 -20.93 7.20
CA SER A 122 15.29 -20.35 7.50
C SER A 122 15.29 -19.89 8.96
N PRO A 123 16.46 -19.85 9.63
CA PRO A 123 16.52 -19.28 10.97
C PRO A 123 15.87 -17.89 10.95
N PRO A 124 15.08 -17.54 11.97
CA PRO A 124 14.36 -16.27 12.01
C PRO A 124 15.38 -15.14 11.92
N LEU A 125 15.06 -14.13 11.09
CA LEU A 125 15.85 -12.91 11.04
C LEU A 125 15.98 -12.29 12.44
N THR A 126 17.14 -11.74 12.71
CA THR A 126 17.44 -11.04 13.97
C THR A 126 17.65 -9.55 13.74
N ARG A 127 17.47 -8.75 14.80
CA ARG A 127 17.79 -7.32 14.77
C ARG A 127 19.25 -7.06 14.42
N GLY A 128 20.17 -7.90 14.90
CA GLY A 128 21.59 -7.81 14.58
C GLY A 128 21.88 -7.90 13.07
N GLU A 129 21.21 -8.83 12.37
CA GLU A 129 21.36 -9.00 10.92
C GLU A 129 20.75 -7.85 10.12
N VAL A 130 19.53 -7.42 10.47
CA VAL A 130 18.80 -6.40 9.71
C VAL A 130 19.37 -5.00 9.94
N PHE A 131 19.74 -4.68 11.18
CA PHE A 131 20.18 -3.34 11.56
C PHE A 131 21.70 -3.19 11.62
N SER A 132 22.48 -4.24 11.30
CA SER A 132 23.95 -4.21 11.35
C SER A 132 24.50 -3.68 12.69
N GLY A 133 23.83 -4.04 13.79
CA GLY A 133 24.19 -3.60 15.15
C GLY A 133 23.72 -2.20 15.56
N ALA A 134 23.02 -1.45 14.70
CA ALA A 134 22.49 -0.11 15.02
C ALA A 134 21.32 -0.12 16.02
N VAL A 135 20.68 -1.28 16.21
CA VAL A 135 19.52 -1.48 17.07
C VAL A 135 19.79 -2.66 18.00
N ALA A 136 19.62 -2.44 19.30
CA ALA A 136 19.69 -3.49 20.31
C ALA A 136 18.31 -4.16 20.53
N ASP A 137 18.30 -5.36 21.09
CA ASP A 137 17.05 -6.10 21.38
C ASP A 137 16.13 -5.38 22.36
N SER A 138 16.67 -4.50 23.19
CA SER A 138 15.89 -3.77 24.17
C SER A 138 15.54 -2.34 23.76
N ASP A 139 15.90 -1.94 22.53
CA ASP A 139 15.44 -0.70 21.92
C ASP A 139 13.99 -0.82 21.46
N VAL A 140 13.30 0.32 21.35
CA VAL A 140 11.95 0.38 20.77
C VAL A 140 12.07 0.91 19.35
N VAL A 141 11.57 0.16 18.37
CA VAL A 141 11.73 0.48 16.94
C VAL A 141 10.40 0.94 16.37
N PHE A 142 10.33 2.23 16.08
CA PHE A 142 9.27 2.82 15.25
C PHE A 142 9.68 2.73 13.79
N ALA A 143 8.91 1.99 12.98
CA ALA A 143 9.26 1.72 11.59
C ALA A 143 8.34 2.46 10.61
N ILE A 144 8.92 3.00 9.54
CA ILE A 144 8.21 3.65 8.45
C ILE A 144 8.51 2.89 7.17
N PHE A 145 7.49 2.18 6.66
CA PHE A 145 7.57 1.42 5.41
C PHE A 145 7.01 2.18 4.21
N ALA A 146 6.80 3.49 4.36
CA ALA A 146 6.30 4.37 3.31
C ALA A 146 7.43 4.88 2.40
N GLN A 147 7.09 5.21 1.16
CA GLN A 147 8.00 5.94 0.27
C GLN A 147 8.19 7.38 0.79
N ALA A 148 9.39 7.94 0.61
CA ALA A 148 9.77 9.22 1.19
C ALA A 148 8.84 10.39 0.82
N TYR A 149 8.25 10.40 -0.39
CA TYR A 149 7.32 11.46 -0.80
C TYR A 149 6.01 11.48 0.00
N LYS A 150 5.69 10.43 0.76
CA LYS A 150 4.53 10.39 1.66
C LYS A 150 4.81 11.00 3.03
N ILE A 151 6.09 11.27 3.32
CA ILE A 151 6.54 11.79 4.61
C ILE A 151 6.57 13.31 4.51
N THR A 152 5.63 13.97 5.17
CA THR A 152 5.60 15.43 5.26
C THR A 152 6.28 15.94 6.52
N ALA A 153 6.64 17.21 6.51
CA ALA A 153 7.40 17.86 7.57
C ALA A 153 6.69 17.81 8.94
N ASP A 154 5.37 18.03 8.96
CA ASP A 154 4.50 18.00 10.13
C ASP A 154 4.39 16.60 10.77
N VAL A 155 4.24 15.58 9.93
CA VAL A 155 4.20 14.19 10.37
C VAL A 155 5.57 13.77 10.89
N PHE A 156 6.63 14.12 10.17
CA PHE A 156 7.99 13.80 10.55
C PHE A 156 8.42 14.48 11.85
N SER A 157 8.08 15.74 12.07
CA SER A 157 8.36 16.42 13.35
C SER A 157 7.66 15.75 14.52
N THR A 158 6.42 15.29 14.33
CA THR A 158 5.68 14.53 15.36
C THR A 158 6.41 13.23 15.73
N TRP A 159 6.97 12.53 14.74
CA TRP A 159 7.76 11.32 15.00
C TRP A 159 9.06 11.63 15.73
N VAL A 160 9.73 12.74 15.38
CA VAL A 160 10.94 13.20 16.06
C VAL A 160 10.66 13.46 17.54
N ASP A 161 9.57 14.17 17.85
CA ASP A 161 9.16 14.44 19.24
C ASP A 161 8.91 13.15 20.02
N ALA A 162 8.14 12.21 19.45
CA ALA A 162 7.83 10.93 20.08
C ALA A 162 9.10 10.09 20.33
N VAL A 163 9.99 10.03 19.36
CA VAL A 163 11.24 9.24 19.42
C VAL A 163 12.26 9.88 20.37
N ASN A 164 12.28 11.20 20.49
CA ASN A 164 13.11 11.91 21.47
C ASN A 164 12.58 11.73 22.90
N ALA A 165 11.26 11.73 23.10
CA ALA A 165 10.63 11.54 24.41
C ALA A 165 10.89 10.14 25.01
N ALA A 166 11.12 9.13 24.17
CA ALA A 166 11.44 7.77 24.60
C ALA A 166 12.95 7.51 24.49
N PRO A 167 13.70 7.34 25.61
CA PRO A 167 15.17 7.27 25.60
C PRO A 167 15.72 6.20 24.64
N ARG A 168 15.05 5.06 24.57
CA ARG A 168 15.45 3.89 23.79
C ARG A 168 14.79 3.77 22.42
N ALA A 169 13.97 4.74 22.03
CA ALA A 169 13.31 4.71 20.74
C ALA A 169 14.30 4.99 19.61
N LYS A 170 14.11 4.24 18.52
CA LYS A 170 14.78 4.38 17.23
C LYS A 170 13.71 4.57 16.15
N LEU A 171 14.02 5.41 15.18
CA LEU A 171 13.22 5.62 13.98
C LEU A 171 13.87 4.86 12.82
N TRP A 172 13.21 3.81 12.35
CA TRP A 172 13.68 2.98 11.25
C TRP A 172 12.98 3.35 9.94
N ILE A 173 13.77 3.64 8.90
CA ILE A 173 13.29 3.97 7.56
C ILE A 173 13.98 3.09 6.52
N LEU A 174 13.21 2.58 5.55
CA LEU A 174 13.77 1.88 4.40
C LEU A 174 14.35 2.89 3.39
N ALA A 175 15.64 2.78 3.10
CA ALA A 175 16.34 3.61 2.13
C ALA A 175 16.02 3.15 0.70
N HIS A 176 15.04 3.81 0.07
CA HIS A 176 14.68 3.54 -1.33
C HIS A 176 15.68 4.10 -2.34
N ASN A 177 16.29 5.25 -2.05
CA ASN A 177 17.31 5.91 -2.86
C ASN A 177 18.15 6.87 -2.00
N GLN A 178 19.31 7.29 -2.51
CA GLN A 178 20.25 8.16 -1.79
C GLN A 178 19.69 9.57 -1.53
N ASP A 179 18.89 10.12 -2.45
CA ASP A 179 18.30 11.45 -2.29
C ASP A 179 17.31 11.50 -1.11
N SER A 180 16.55 10.42 -0.92
CA SER A 180 15.65 10.25 0.22
C SER A 180 16.42 10.15 1.53
N VAL A 181 17.53 9.40 1.56
CA VAL A 181 18.40 9.30 2.74
C VAL A 181 18.95 10.68 3.11
N HIS A 182 19.48 11.43 2.15
CA HIS A 182 19.98 12.79 2.39
C HIS A 182 18.87 13.72 2.89
N SER A 183 17.71 13.73 2.24
CA SER A 183 16.61 14.64 2.59
C SER A 183 16.04 14.36 3.98
N ILE A 184 15.88 13.08 4.33
CA ILE A 184 15.39 12.67 5.64
C ILE A 184 16.43 12.92 6.73
N THR A 185 17.72 12.72 6.44
CA THR A 185 18.80 13.04 7.38
C THR A 185 18.86 14.54 7.68
N ALA A 186 18.81 15.38 6.64
CA ALA A 186 18.76 16.83 6.81
C ALA A 186 17.51 17.28 7.60
N SER A 187 16.36 16.64 7.34
CA SER A 187 15.14 16.91 8.11
C SER A 187 15.28 16.48 9.58
N ALA A 188 15.87 15.30 9.84
CA ALA A 188 16.13 14.82 11.20
C ALA A 188 17.01 15.78 11.99
N GLU A 189 18.06 16.32 11.38
CA GLU A 189 18.91 17.34 11.99
C GLU A 189 18.14 18.64 12.23
N ALA A 190 17.38 19.12 11.24
CA ALA A 190 16.61 20.35 11.35
C ALA A 190 15.53 20.30 12.44
N PHE A 191 14.88 19.14 12.63
CA PHE A 191 13.89 18.92 13.69
C PHE A 191 14.50 18.49 15.02
N GLY A 192 15.83 18.31 15.10
CA GLY A 192 16.52 18.00 16.35
C GLY A 192 16.35 16.56 16.83
N LEU A 193 16.26 15.59 15.91
CA LEU A 193 16.29 14.17 16.27
C LEU A 193 17.62 13.82 16.96
N ALA A 194 17.56 13.22 18.14
CA ALA A 194 18.78 12.97 18.90
C ALA A 194 19.74 12.02 18.14
N PRO A 195 21.06 12.23 18.23
CA PRO A 195 22.05 11.44 17.51
C PRO A 195 21.88 9.92 17.73
N GLY A 196 22.01 9.15 16.64
CA GLY A 196 21.91 7.70 16.68
C GLY A 196 20.49 7.15 16.83
N LYS A 197 19.44 7.99 16.82
CA LYS A 197 18.04 7.52 16.82
C LYS A 197 17.52 7.19 15.42
N LEU A 198 18.05 7.81 14.37
CA LEU A 198 17.69 7.49 12.98
C LEU A 198 18.46 6.27 12.48
N VAL A 199 17.75 5.29 11.92
CA VAL A 199 18.32 4.06 11.38
C VAL A 199 17.78 3.83 9.97
N PHE A 200 18.70 3.64 9.02
CA PHE A 200 18.36 3.25 7.66
C PHE A 200 18.76 1.80 7.39
N THR A 201 17.93 1.08 6.65
CA THR A 201 18.30 -0.20 6.03
C THR A 201 18.04 -0.13 4.53
N GLY A 202 18.72 -0.99 3.76
CA GLY A 202 18.36 -1.20 2.36
C GLY A 202 16.98 -1.84 2.19
N LEU A 203 16.57 -2.03 0.94
CA LEU A 203 15.38 -2.81 0.62
C LEU A 203 15.59 -4.25 1.10
N ILE A 204 14.58 -4.77 1.80
CA ILE A 204 14.55 -6.15 2.24
C ILE A 204 14.01 -7.02 1.11
N GLU A 205 14.60 -8.19 0.93
CA GLU A 205 14.11 -9.17 -0.03
C GLU A 205 12.64 -9.52 0.25
N ARG A 206 11.80 -9.60 -0.79
CA ARG A 206 10.35 -9.81 -0.64
C ARG A 206 10.01 -11.07 0.17
N SER A 207 10.83 -12.12 0.10
CA SER A 207 10.70 -13.37 0.87
C SER A 207 10.87 -13.16 2.39
N LYS A 208 11.66 -12.15 2.77
CA LYS A 208 12.06 -11.82 4.15
C LYS A 208 11.33 -10.62 4.72
N GLU A 209 10.61 -9.88 3.89
CA GLU A 209 9.99 -8.60 4.26
C GLU A 209 9.04 -8.73 5.44
N MET A 210 8.27 -9.82 5.51
CA MET A 210 7.33 -10.09 6.60
C MET A 210 8.05 -10.33 7.94
N GLU A 211 9.12 -11.13 7.92
CA GLU A 211 9.92 -11.42 9.11
C GLU A 211 10.66 -10.16 9.58
N ALA A 212 11.19 -9.37 8.66
CA ALA A 212 11.87 -8.13 8.99
C ALA A 212 10.91 -7.07 9.56
N LYS A 213 9.67 -6.98 9.06
CA LYS A 213 8.64 -6.11 9.64
C LYS A 213 8.36 -6.47 11.10
N ALA A 214 8.33 -7.76 11.44
CA ALA A 214 8.14 -8.23 12.81
C ALA A 214 9.30 -7.90 13.77
N LEU A 215 10.43 -7.38 13.27
CA LEU A 215 11.53 -6.89 14.12
C LEU A 215 11.29 -5.48 14.65
N ALA A 216 10.33 -4.74 14.10
CA ALA A 216 9.87 -3.47 14.63
C ALA A 216 8.90 -3.67 15.79
N ASP A 217 8.67 -2.62 16.58
CA ASP A 217 7.71 -2.64 17.69
C ASP A 217 6.40 -1.94 17.30
N VAL A 218 6.48 -0.87 16.51
CA VAL A 218 5.33 -0.12 16.00
C VAL A 218 5.61 0.37 14.58
N ALA A 219 4.69 0.17 13.65
CA ALA A 219 4.70 0.85 12.36
C ALA A 219 4.03 2.23 12.49
N LEU A 220 4.64 3.25 11.89
CA LEU A 220 4.09 4.60 11.81
C LEU A 220 3.54 4.86 10.40
N ASP A 221 2.29 5.32 10.35
CA ASP A 221 1.61 5.65 9.10
C ASP A 221 1.81 7.11 8.69
N THR A 222 1.61 7.40 7.40
CA THR A 222 1.67 8.73 6.79
C THR A 222 0.25 9.22 6.47
N PRO A 223 -0.40 10.02 7.34
CA PRO A 223 -1.84 10.31 7.24
C PRO A 223 -2.29 11.05 5.98
N LEU A 224 -1.40 11.79 5.31
CA LEU A 224 -1.72 12.41 4.02
C LEU A 224 -1.88 11.38 2.90
N PHE A 225 -1.12 10.29 2.93
CA PHE A 225 -1.33 9.17 2.03
C PHE A 225 -1.06 7.89 2.80
N SER A 226 -2.12 7.32 3.36
CA SER A 226 -2.02 6.23 4.32
C SER A 226 -1.39 4.96 3.72
N ALA A 227 -0.89 4.11 4.60
CA ALA A 227 -0.31 2.84 4.27
C ALA A 227 -1.40 1.88 3.80
N HIS A 228 -1.38 1.56 2.49
CA HIS A 228 -2.26 0.57 1.89
C HIS A 228 -1.63 -0.82 2.05
N THR A 229 -0.97 -1.33 1.01
CA THR A 229 -0.29 -2.64 1.03
C THR A 229 0.72 -2.77 2.16
N THR A 230 1.50 -1.72 2.44
CA THR A 230 2.51 -1.74 3.50
C THR A 230 1.92 -1.83 4.90
N GLY A 231 0.73 -1.25 5.11
CA GLY A 231 0.00 -1.32 6.38
C GLY A 231 -0.59 -2.71 6.60
N VAL A 232 -1.22 -3.27 5.56
CA VAL A 232 -1.72 -4.65 5.59
C VAL A 232 -0.57 -5.65 5.82
N ASP A 233 0.57 -5.46 5.15
CA ASP A 233 1.77 -6.28 5.36
C ASP A 233 2.26 -6.19 6.83
N ALA A 234 2.27 -5.00 7.44
CA ALA A 234 2.66 -4.81 8.84
C ALA A 234 1.71 -5.54 9.79
N LEU A 235 0.40 -5.37 9.61
CA LEU A 235 -0.61 -6.05 10.43
C LEU A 235 -0.53 -7.58 10.27
N TRP A 236 -0.25 -8.07 9.07
CA TRP A 236 -0.03 -9.50 8.84
C TRP A 236 1.24 -10.03 9.51
N ALA A 237 2.27 -9.19 9.67
CA ALA A 237 3.47 -9.50 10.43
C ALA A 237 3.22 -9.55 11.95
N GLY A 238 2.04 -9.12 12.41
CA GLY A 238 1.73 -8.92 13.83
C GLY A 238 2.27 -7.60 14.39
N LEU A 239 2.71 -6.69 13.53
CA LEU A 239 3.21 -5.38 13.91
C LEU A 239 2.04 -4.39 14.03
N PRO A 240 1.80 -3.78 15.20
CA PRO A 240 0.78 -2.75 15.33
C PRO A 240 1.11 -1.53 14.45
N LEU A 241 0.09 -0.98 13.80
CA LEU A 241 0.19 0.22 12.97
C LEU A 241 -0.49 1.38 13.68
N LEU A 242 0.26 2.46 13.91
CA LEU A 242 -0.28 3.72 14.41
C LEU A 242 -0.59 4.64 13.23
N THR A 243 -1.84 5.06 13.14
CA THR A 243 -2.34 5.96 12.09
C THR A 243 -3.24 7.04 12.66
N TYR A 244 -3.48 8.08 11.86
CA TYR A 244 -4.43 9.15 12.14
C TYR A 244 -5.44 9.21 11.00
N GLY A 245 -6.73 9.08 11.32
CA GLY A 245 -7.81 9.15 10.34
C GLY A 245 -7.93 10.56 9.76
N GLY A 246 -7.65 10.71 8.47
CA GLY A 246 -7.84 11.96 7.73
C GLY A 246 -9.29 12.18 7.28
N GLU A 247 -9.51 13.30 6.58
CA GLU A 247 -10.82 13.67 6.00
C GLU A 247 -11.00 13.16 4.55
N ALA A 248 -9.96 12.58 3.96
CA ALA A 248 -9.93 12.05 2.61
C ALA A 248 -9.40 10.61 2.61
N LEU A 249 -9.74 9.87 1.56
CA LEU A 249 -9.29 8.49 1.37
C LEU A 249 -7.76 8.39 1.15
N ALA A 250 -7.18 9.37 0.46
CA ALA A 250 -5.75 9.52 0.17
C ALA A 250 -5.43 10.95 -0.29
#